data_AF-A0A7X4D6K8-F1
#
_entry.id   AF-A0A7X4D6K8-F1
#
_cell.length_a   1.000
_cell.length_b   1.000
_cell.length_c   1.000
_cell.angle_alpha   90.00
_cell.angle_beta   90.00
_cell.angle_gamma   90.00
#
_symmetry.space_group_name_H-M   'P 1'
#
loop_
_entity.id
_entity.type
_entity.pdbx_description
1 polymer ?
#
loop_
_entity_poly.entity_id
_entity_poly.type
_entity_poly.pdbx_seq_one_letter_code
_entity_poly.pdbx_strand_id
1 'polypeptide(L)' 'MRSDFLYARPSFVEGLARIIDFGNTLNEYNTSPSDEEADFTAICVDWHRIGQDLHDAIGQFEVEHAKENNAVKIRQ' A
#
# COMPACT_ATOMS: atom_id res chain seq x y z
N MET A 1 2.60 5.69 -5.43
CA MET A 1 1.17 5.52 -5.78
C MET A 1 0.46 4.96 -4.55
N ARG A 2 -0.74 5.41 -4.19
CA ARG A 2 -1.44 4.95 -2.97
C ARG A 2 -2.49 3.88 -3.32
N SER A 3 -2.60 2.83 -2.52
CA SER A 3 -3.58 1.74 -2.68
C SER A 3 -4.93 2.04 -2.03
N ASP A 4 -5.10 3.21 -1.43
CA ASP A 4 -6.32 3.64 -0.74
C ASP A 4 -7.30 4.40 -1.65
N PHE A 5 -7.05 4.40 -2.96
CA PHE A 5 -7.82 5.20 -3.91
C PHE A 5 -9.29 4.77 -4.00
N LEU A 6 -9.62 3.49 -3.79
CA LEU A 6 -10.99 2.96 -3.98
C LEU A 6 -11.77 2.70 -2.68
N TYR A 7 -11.23 3.08 -1.51
CA TYR A 7 -12.00 3.00 -0.27
C TYR A 7 -11.97 4.29 0.52
N ALA A 8 -13.12 4.65 1.07
CA ALA A 8 -13.25 5.81 1.94
C ALA A 8 -12.25 5.70 3.10
N ARG A 9 -11.52 6.78 3.38
CA ARG A 9 -10.55 6.81 4.48
C ARG A 9 -11.29 7.21 5.76
N PRO A 10 -11.55 6.28 6.69
CA PRO A 10 -12.34 6.59 7.87
C PRO A 10 -11.61 7.62 8.74
N SER A 11 -12.36 8.58 9.27
CA SER A 11 -11.87 9.54 10.26
C SER A 11 -12.58 9.41 11.60
N PHE A 12 -11.94 9.91 12.68
CA PHE A 12 -12.51 9.86 14.02
C PHE A 12 -13.84 10.63 14.13
N VAL A 13 -13.90 11.82 13.52
CA VAL A 13 -15.09 12.67 13.52
C VAL A 13 -16.23 12.03 12.72
N GLU A 14 -15.92 11.43 11.57
CA GLU A 14 -16.87 10.66 10.78
C GLU A 14 -17.42 9.46 11.57
N GLY A 15 -16.56 8.74 12.30
CA GLY A 15 -16.96 7.64 13.17
C GLY A 15 -17.95 8.05 14.26
N LEU A 16 -17.80 9.25 14.85
CA LEU A 16 -18.76 9.79 15.82
C LEU A 16 -20.09 10.17 15.15
N ALA A 17 -20.03 10.78 13.96
CA ALA A 17 -21.23 11.18 13.23
C ALA A 17 -22.09 9.97 12.80
N ARG A 18 -21.47 8.81 12.52
CA ARG A 18 -22.17 7.55 12.20
C ARG A 18 -23.09 7.03 13.32
N ILE A 19 -22.87 7.40 14.60
CA ILE A 19 -23.72 6.96 15.72
C ILE A 19 -25.14 7.56 15.64
N ILE A 20 -25.27 8.74 15.04
CA ILE A 20 -26.54 9.47 14.92
C ILE A 20 -27.05 9.56 13.48
N ASP A 21 -26.33 8.97 12.51
CA ASP A 21 -26.74 8.88 11.12
C ASP A 21 -27.67 7.68 10.87
N PHE A 22 -28.91 7.79 11.37
CA PHE A 22 -29.96 6.80 11.08
C PHE A 22 -30.46 6.88 9.63
N GLY A 23 -30.07 7.92 8.89
CA GLY A 23 -30.47 8.18 7.51
C GLY A 23 -29.52 7.58 6.46
N ASN A 24 -28.40 6.99 6.88
CA ASN A 24 -27.37 6.42 5.99
C ASN A 24 -26.77 7.48 5.03
N THR A 25 -26.72 8.74 5.43
CA THR A 25 -26.25 9.85 4.57
C THR A 25 -24.73 9.99 4.55
N LEU A 26 -24.01 9.30 5.44
CA LEU A 26 -22.54 9.36 5.56
C LEU A 26 -21.81 8.22 4.83
N ASN A 27 -22.52 7.39 4.07
CA ASN A 27 -21.90 6.35 3.25
C ASN A 27 -21.47 6.92 1.89
N GLU A 28 -20.28 7.52 1.87
CA GLU A 28 -19.57 7.90 0.65
C GLU A 28 -18.50 6.86 0.32
N TYR A 29 -18.46 6.42 -0.94
CA TYR A 29 -17.40 5.57 -1.48
C TYR A 29 -16.50 6.41 -2.39
N ASN A 30 -15.21 6.10 -2.45
CA ASN A 30 -14.37 6.74 -3.46
C ASN A 30 -14.79 6.24 -4.85
N THR A 31 -14.97 7.17 -5.78
CA THR A 31 -15.39 6.86 -7.15
C THR A 31 -14.28 7.12 -8.13
N SER A 32 -14.08 6.20 -9.07
CA SER A 32 -13.31 6.43 -10.29
C SER A 32 -14.25 7.00 -11.38
N PRO A 33 -13.76 7.79 -12.35
CA PRO A 33 -14.56 8.25 -13.48
C PRO A 33 -15.22 7.11 -14.30
N SER A 34 -14.60 5.92 -14.31
CA SER A 34 -15.21 4.68 -14.83
C SER A 34 -14.71 3.45 -14.08
N ASP A 35 -15.46 2.35 -14.20
CA ASP A 35 -15.10 1.04 -13.63
C ASP A 35 -13.77 0.53 -14.24
N GLU A 36 -13.56 0.73 -15.54
CA GLU A 36 -12.33 0.35 -16.22
C GLU A 36 -11.10 1.11 -15.69
N GLU A 37 -11.26 2.40 -15.37
CA GLU A 37 -10.18 3.19 -14.77
C GLU A 37 -9.89 2.76 -13.32
N ALA A 38 -10.92 2.33 -12.58
CA ALA A 38 -10.77 1.81 -11.22
C ALA A 38 -9.94 0.52 -11.24
N ASP A 39 -10.34 -0.44 -12.08
CA ASP A 39 -9.68 -1.74 -12.22
C ASP A 39 -8.24 -1.58 -12.72
N PHE A 40 -8.03 -0.75 -13.75
CA PHE A 40 -6.70 -0.46 -14.27
C PHE A 40 -5.79 0.11 -13.18
N THR A 41 -6.28 1.11 -12.44
CA THR A 41 -5.52 1.76 -11.36
C THR A 41 -5.19 0.76 -10.25
N ALA A 42 -6.15 -0.07 -9.84
CA ALA A 42 -5.94 -1.08 -8.80
C ALA A 42 -4.83 -2.07 -9.20
N ILE A 43 -4.92 -2.63 -10.42
CA ILE A 43 -3.93 -3.58 -10.94
C ILE A 43 -2.54 -2.92 -11.06
N CYS A 44 -2.47 -1.69 -11.57
CA CYS A 44 -1.21 -0.96 -11.68
C CYS A 44 -0.56 -0.72 -10.32
N VAL A 45 -1.35 -0.38 -9.30
CA VAL A 45 -0.84 -0.16 -7.93
C VAL A 45 -0.30 -1.46 -7.34
N ASP A 46 -1.01 -2.58 -7.51
CA ASP A 46 -0.58 -3.88 -7.00
C ASP A 46 0.75 -4.32 -7.61
N TRP A 47 0.88 -4.23 -8.94
CA TRP A 47 2.14 -4.56 -9.61
C TRP A 47 3.29 -3.64 -9.23
N HIS A 48 3.00 -2.35 -9.07
CA HIS A 48 4.00 -1.39 -8.62
C HIS A 48 4.52 -1.74 -7.22
N ARG A 49 3.64 -2.18 -6.31
CA ARG A 49 4.03 -2.61 -4.96
C ARG A 49 4.85 -3.89 -4.96
N ILE A 50 4.43 -4.90 -5.73
CA ILE A 50 5.21 -6.14 -5.90
C ILE A 50 6.63 -5.82 -6.41
N GLY A 51 6.75 -4.91 -7.39
CA GLY A 51 8.05 -4.51 -7.92
C GLY A 51 8.94 -3.82 -6.88
N GLN A 52 8.37 -2.95 -6.04
CA GLN A 52 9.09 -2.33 -4.93
C GLN A 52 9.57 -3.35 -3.90
N ASP A 53 8.70 -4.26 -3.48
CA ASP A 53 9.04 -5.28 -2.49
C ASP A 53 10.16 -6.20 -3.00
N LEU A 54 10.13 -6.57 -4.28
CA LEU A 54 11.19 -7.35 -4.92
C LEU A 54 12.53 -6.59 -4.96
N HIS A 55 12.50 -5.33 -5.38
CA HIS A 55 13.69 -4.49 -5.42
C HIS A 55 14.33 -4.37 -4.03
N ASP A 56 13.51 -4.11 -3.02
CA ASP A 56 13.99 -3.93 -1.65
C ASP A 56 14.53 -5.24 -1.06
N ALA A 57 13.89 -6.37 -1.35
CA ALA A 57 14.39 -7.69 -0.93
C ALA A 57 15.74 -8.04 -1.57
N ILE A 58 15.92 -7.74 -2.86
CA ILE A 58 17.21 -7.94 -3.55
C ILE A 58 18.30 -7.06 -2.91
N GLY A 59 18.01 -5.77 -2.70
CA GLY A 59 18.97 -4.86 -2.07
C GLY A 59 19.36 -5.29 -0.66
N GLN A 60 18.40 -5.77 0.14
CA GLN A 60 18.68 -6.31 1.48
C GLN A 60 19.58 -7.54 1.42
N PHE A 61 19.25 -8.49 0.53
CA PHE A 61 20.03 -9.71 0.33
C PHE A 61 21.50 -9.41 -0.06
N GLU A 62 21.72 -8.49 -1.00
CA GLU A 62 23.06 -8.09 -1.42
C GLU A 62 23.88 -7.47 -0.28
N VAL A 63 23.25 -6.59 0.52
CA VAL A 63 23.88 -5.95 1.67
C VAL A 63 24.25 -6.97 2.75
N GLU A 64 23.36 -7.92 3.04
CA GLU A 64 23.60 -8.99 4.02
C GLU A 64 24.73 -9.91 3.57
N HIS A 65 24.69 -10.38 2.32
CA HIS A 65 25.77 -11.21 1.75
C HIS A 65 27.13 -10.49 1.72
N ALA A 66 27.16 -9.19 1.41
CA ALA A 66 28.40 -8.42 1.43
C ALA A 66 28.98 -8.30 2.85
N LYS A 67 28.13 -8.12 3.86
CA LYS A 67 28.55 -8.07 5.27
C LYS A 67 29.09 -9.42 5.74
N GLU A 68 28.40 -10.52 5.44
CA GLU A 68 28.84 -11.86 5.77
C GLU A 68 30.21 -12.18 5.16
N ASN A 69 30.36 -11.92 3.86
CA ASN A 69 31.62 -12.14 3.14
C ASN A 69 32.79 -11.33 3.72
N ASN A 70 32.57 -10.07 4.09
CA ASN A 70 33.59 -9.24 4.73
C ASN A 70 33.92 -9.73 6.15
N ALA A 71 32.93 -10.17 6.92
CA ALA A 71 33.14 -10.72 8.26
C ALA A 71 33.98 -12.01 8.23
N VAL A 72 33.78 -12.86 7.20
CA VAL A 72 34.60 -14.07 6.99
C VAL A 72 36.05 -13.70 6.67
N LYS A 73 36.30 -12.71 5.80
CA LYS A 73 37.66 -12.27 5.45
C LYS A 73 38.46 -11.70 6.63
N ILE A 74 37.81 -11.04 7.59
CA ILE A 74 38.49 -10.48 8.78
C ILE A 74 38.93 -11.58 9.76
N ARG A 75 38.31 -12.78 9.68
CA ARG A 75 38.57 -13.91 10.58
C ARG A 75 39.60 -14.91 10.04
N GLN A 76 40.08 -14.75 8.81
CA GLN A 76 41.13 -15.57 8.17
C GLN A 76 42.46 -14.81 8.18
#